data_AF-A0A6A4YU13-F1
#
_entry.id   AF-A0A6A4YU13-F1
#
_cell.length_a   1.000
_cell.length_b   1.000
_cell.length_c   1.000
_cell.angle_alpha   90.00
_cell.angle_beta   90.00
_cell.angle_gamma   90.00
#
_symmetry.space_group_name_H-M   'P 1'
#
loop_
_entity.id
_entity.type
_entity.pdbx_description
1 polymer ?
#
loop_
_entity_poly.entity_id
_entity_poly.type
_entity_poly.pdbx_seq_one_letter_code
_entity_poly.pdbx_strand_id
1 'polypeptide(L)'
;MRTLVCVVVGEGRPFSVKIEANEIVSELKKKIKVEKNSITCDADELQLYRVDGLTQDEDEQIVYNGTTIDMANYSLDFFGEDKAKMPPLSLISECFNAAEMNTRWKIHVLVVVPEGAVAARTSHAQAVEFQDAVLREMRRQMQIQTEVLTAILPH
;
A
#
# COMPACT_ATOMS: atom_id res chain seq x y z
N MET A 1 -24.96 2.30 11.78
CA MET A 1 -23.98 2.32 10.68
C MET A 1 -23.23 3.64 10.62
N ARG A 2 -21.89 3.56 10.57
CA ARG A 2 -20.97 4.69 10.41
C ARG A 2 -20.20 4.52 9.10
N THR A 3 -19.64 5.61 8.59
CA THR A 3 -18.75 5.59 7.42
C THR A 3 -17.36 6.04 7.85
N LEU A 4 -16.38 5.17 7.66
CA LEU A 4 -14.97 5.50 7.84
C LEU A 4 -14.34 5.82 6.50
N VAL A 5 -13.60 6.93 6.44
CA VAL A 5 -12.76 7.26 5.29
C VAL A 5 -11.38 6.66 5.52
N CYS A 6 -10.94 5.81 4.60
CA CYS A 6 -9.69 5.09 4.63
C CYS A 6 -8.78 5.56 3.50
N VAL A 7 -7.46 5.52 3.70
CA VAL A 7 -6.48 5.71 2.62
C VAL A 7 -5.35 4.69 2.75
N VAL A 8 -4.93 4.12 1.63
CA VAL A 8 -3.80 3.18 1.57
C VAL A 8 -2.49 3.96 1.42
N VAL A 9 -1.51 3.66 2.28
CA VAL A 9 -0.14 4.19 2.15
C VAL A 9 0.44 3.77 0.80
N GLY A 10 0.97 4.71 0.02
CA GLY A 10 1.52 4.45 -1.31
C GLY A 10 0.50 4.55 -2.47
N GLU A 11 -0.81 4.55 -2.20
CA GLU A 11 -1.83 4.81 -3.24
C GLU A 11 -2.44 6.21 -3.14
N GLY A 12 -2.60 6.74 -1.92
CA GLY A 12 -3.03 8.10 -1.64
C GLY A 12 -4.48 8.47 -2.02
N ARG A 13 -5.27 7.55 -2.56
CA ARG A 13 -6.69 7.80 -2.88
C ARG A 13 -7.61 7.38 -1.73
N PRO A 14 -8.36 8.32 -1.11
CA PRO A 14 -9.32 7.98 -0.07
C PRO A 14 -10.50 7.17 -0.60
N PHE A 15 -11.04 6.28 0.23
CA PHE A 15 -12.26 5.51 -0.05
C PHE A 15 -13.07 5.31 1.24
N SER A 16 -14.37 5.08 1.09
CA SER A 16 -15.30 4.97 2.22
C SER A 16 -15.62 3.51 2.54
N VAL A 17 -15.70 3.17 3.82
CA VAL A 17 -16.09 1.86 4.33
C VAL A 17 -17.21 2.00 5.35
N LYS A 18 -18.28 1.21 5.21
CA LYS A 18 -19.41 1.21 6.15
C LYS A 18 -19.20 0.19 7.27
N ILE A 19 -19.30 0.63 8.52
CA ILE A 19 -19.06 -0.22 9.69
C ILE A 19 -19.91 0.19 10.88
N GLU A 20 -20.28 -0.76 11.73
CA GLU A 20 -20.97 -0.49 12.98
C GLU A 20 -19.98 -0.14 14.10
N ALA A 21 -20.43 0.67 15.06
CA ALA A 21 -19.59 1.14 16.15
C ALA A 21 -19.11 0.02 17.09
N ASN A 22 -19.95 -1.02 17.23
CA ASN A 22 -19.72 -2.19 18.05
C ASN A 22 -19.03 -3.34 17.30
N GLU A 23 -18.72 -3.17 16.01
CA GLU A 23 -17.84 -4.10 15.31
C GLU A 23 -16.40 -3.88 15.76
N ILE A 24 -15.57 -4.92 15.59
CA ILE A 24 -14.16 -4.89 15.93
C ILE A 24 -13.30 -4.54 14.71
N VAL A 25 -12.07 -4.10 14.96
CA VAL A 25 -11.11 -3.72 13.91
C VAL A 25 -10.83 -4.88 12.93
N SER A 26 -10.87 -6.15 13.34
CA SER A 26 -10.71 -7.26 12.39
C SER A 26 -11.82 -7.32 11.34
N GLU A 27 -13.06 -6.95 11.68
CA GLU A 27 -14.15 -6.85 10.71
C GLU A 27 -13.93 -5.66 9.77
N LEU A 28 -13.38 -4.54 10.27
CA LEU A 28 -12.96 -3.43 9.42
C LEU A 28 -11.95 -3.84 8.37
N LYS A 29 -10.94 -4.63 8.75
CA LYS A 29 -9.93 -5.14 7.80
C LYS A 29 -10.58 -5.97 6.67
N LYS A 30 -11.53 -6.83 6.99
CA LYS A 30 -12.28 -7.62 5.99
C LYS A 30 -13.06 -6.71 5.04
N LYS A 31 -13.77 -5.71 5.58
CA LYS A 31 -14.55 -4.77 4.78
C LYS A 31 -13.68 -3.89 3.88
N ILE A 32 -12.51 -3.45 4.36
CA ILE A 32 -11.53 -2.73 3.54
C ILE A 32 -11.13 -3.56 2.32
N LYS A 33 -10.86 -4.85 2.49
CA LYS A 33 -10.49 -5.74 1.37
C LYS A 33 -11.61 -5.87 0.33
N VAL A 34 -12.87 -5.92 0.76
CA VAL A 34 -14.04 -5.97 -0.14
C VAL A 34 -14.17 -4.69 -0.96
N GLU A 35 -14.00 -3.52 -0.32
CA GLU A 35 -14.09 -2.22 -1.01
C GLU A 35 -12.87 -1.94 -1.88
N LYS A 36 -11.70 -2.48 -1.50
CA LYS A 36 -10.41 -2.21 -2.13
C LYS A 36 -9.75 -3.50 -2.61
N ASN A 37 -10.30 -4.05 -3.70
CA ASN A 37 -9.80 -5.28 -4.35
C ASN A 37 -8.37 -5.19 -4.90
N SER A 38 -7.74 -3.99 -4.94
CA SER A 38 -6.32 -3.85 -5.28
C SER A 38 -5.39 -4.40 -4.21
N ILE A 39 -5.88 -4.56 -2.97
CA ILE A 39 -5.13 -5.14 -1.85
C ILE A 39 -5.11 -6.66 -2.01
N THR A 40 -3.91 -7.21 -2.23
CA THR A 40 -3.73 -8.64 -2.51
C THR A 40 -3.49 -9.50 -1.26
N CYS A 41 -2.97 -8.95 -0.17
CA CYS A 41 -2.77 -9.70 1.07
C CYS A 41 -4.07 -10.12 1.74
N ASP A 42 -3.93 -11.04 2.68
CA ASP A 42 -5.01 -11.39 3.59
C ASP A 42 -5.39 -10.22 4.49
N ALA A 43 -6.66 -10.21 4.87
CA ALA A 43 -7.23 -9.09 5.61
C ALA A 43 -6.57 -8.95 6.99
N ASP A 44 -6.22 -10.07 7.63
CA ASP A 44 -5.55 -10.08 8.93
C ASP A 44 -4.14 -9.47 8.90
N GLU A 45 -3.44 -9.57 7.77
CA GLU A 45 -2.12 -8.96 7.54
C GLU A 45 -2.15 -7.43 7.46
N LEU A 46 -3.30 -6.84 7.11
CA LEU A 46 -3.45 -5.38 7.05
C LEU A 46 -3.15 -4.74 8.40
N GLN A 47 -2.40 -3.65 8.40
CA GLN A 47 -2.18 -2.86 9.60
C GLN A 47 -2.97 -1.56 9.48
N LEU A 48 -3.79 -1.28 10.49
CA LEU A 48 -4.66 -0.11 10.52
C LEU A 48 -4.16 0.86 11.59
N TYR A 49 -4.12 2.13 11.23
CA TYR A 49 -3.70 3.21 12.11
C TYR A 49 -4.73 4.33 12.05
N ARG A 50 -4.98 4.97 13.19
CA ARG A 50 -5.56 6.32 13.18
C ARG A 50 -4.42 7.32 13.15
N VAL A 51 -4.63 8.46 12.49
CA VAL A 51 -3.70 9.58 12.47
C VAL A 51 -4.50 10.84 12.79
N ASP A 52 -4.09 11.55 13.83
CA ASP A 52 -4.73 12.80 14.18
C ASP A 52 -4.26 13.93 13.23
N GLY A 53 -5.18 14.82 12.85
CA GLY A 53 -4.88 15.92 11.94
C GLY A 53 -4.79 15.56 10.46
N LEU A 54 -5.13 14.32 10.07
CA LEU A 54 -5.18 13.89 8.67
C LEU A 54 -6.56 14.17 8.05
N THR A 55 -6.58 15.01 7.02
CA THR A 55 -7.79 15.46 6.31
C THR A 55 -7.58 15.48 4.81
N GLN A 56 -8.66 15.72 4.07
CA GLN A 56 -8.63 16.10 2.66
C GLN A 56 -9.03 17.58 2.52
N ASP A 57 -8.49 18.31 1.56
CA ASP A 57 -8.94 19.66 1.23
C ASP A 57 -9.93 19.67 0.04
N GLU A 58 -10.36 20.86 -0.37
CA GLU A 58 -11.31 21.04 -1.47
C GLU A 58 -10.72 20.66 -2.85
N ASP A 59 -9.38 20.65 -2.96
CA ASP A 59 -8.64 20.24 -4.16
C ASP A 59 -8.37 18.72 -4.19
N GLU A 60 -9.04 17.96 -3.30
CA GLU A 60 -8.90 16.51 -3.12
C GLU A 60 -7.52 16.07 -2.60
N GLN A 61 -6.68 17.01 -2.15
CA GLN A 61 -5.33 16.72 -1.67
C GLN A 61 -5.37 16.26 -0.22
N ILE A 62 -4.47 15.35 0.13
CA ILE A 62 -4.31 14.90 1.52
C ILE A 62 -3.51 15.93 2.27
N VAL A 63 -4.04 16.37 3.41
CA VAL A 63 -3.47 17.39 4.28
C VAL A 63 -3.25 16.79 5.65
N TYR A 64 -2.07 17.02 6.21
CA TYR A 64 -1.72 16.62 7.56
C TYR A 64 -1.28 17.87 8.34
N ASN A 65 -2.00 18.19 9.42
CA ASN A 65 -1.74 19.37 10.26
C ASN A 65 -1.60 20.68 9.45
N GLY A 66 -2.44 20.84 8.41
CA GLY A 66 -2.46 22.01 7.53
C GLY A 66 -1.42 22.01 6.40
N THR A 67 -0.62 20.95 6.27
CA THR A 67 0.37 20.80 5.19
C THR A 67 -0.07 19.72 4.21
N THR A 68 -0.11 20.03 2.92
CA THR A 68 -0.38 19.04 1.87
C THR A 68 0.74 18.00 1.84
N ILE A 69 0.35 16.72 1.81
CA ILE A 69 1.27 15.58 1.76
C ILE A 69 0.98 14.69 0.55
N ASP A 70 2.04 14.23 -0.11
CA ASP A 70 1.95 13.24 -1.17
C ASP A 70 2.00 11.82 -0.59
N MET A 71 0.82 11.31 -0.25
CA MET A 71 0.64 10.00 0.36
C MET A 71 1.18 8.83 -0.50
N ALA A 72 1.46 9.04 -1.79
CA ALA A 72 2.09 8.03 -2.64
C ALA A 72 3.58 7.83 -2.30
N ASN A 73 4.24 8.83 -1.72
CA ASN A 73 5.67 8.84 -1.43
C ASN A 73 6.02 8.84 0.07
N TYR A 74 5.02 8.84 0.96
CA TYR A 74 5.24 8.86 2.41
C TYR A 74 5.29 7.46 3.04
N SER A 75 6.24 7.27 3.96
CA SER A 75 6.25 6.14 4.90
C SER A 75 5.34 6.43 6.11
N LEU A 76 4.76 5.38 6.68
CA LEU A 76 4.02 5.43 7.95
C LEU A 76 4.81 6.11 9.09
N ASP A 77 6.15 6.01 9.07
CA ASP A 77 7.01 6.58 10.09
C ASP A 77 6.95 8.11 10.15
N PHE A 78 6.57 8.76 9.05
CA PHE A 78 6.39 10.21 8.96
C PHE A 78 5.44 10.77 10.02
N PHE A 79 4.39 10.04 10.37
CA PHE A 79 3.39 10.48 11.34
C PHE A 79 3.86 10.38 12.79
N GLY A 80 5.09 9.90 13.05
CA GLY A 80 5.69 9.94 14.39
C GLY A 80 4.79 9.36 15.49
N GLU A 81 4.50 10.19 16.50
CA GLU A 81 3.62 9.90 17.64
C GLU A 81 2.13 10.20 17.37
N ASP A 82 1.80 10.92 16.29
CA ASP A 82 0.42 11.27 15.94
C ASP A 82 -0.35 10.09 15.34
N LYS A 83 0.34 8.97 15.06
CA LYS A 83 -0.28 7.70 14.69
C LYS A 83 -0.51 6.81 15.89
N ALA A 84 -1.69 6.20 15.96
CA ALA A 84 -1.97 5.11 16.89
C ALA A 84 -2.43 3.87 16.14
N LYS A 85 -1.74 2.74 16.39
CA LYS A 85 -2.11 1.44 15.82
C LYS A 85 -3.45 1.01 16.38
N MET A 86 -4.32 0.49 15.52
CA MET A 86 -5.63 -0.04 15.89
C MET A 86 -5.52 -1.56 16.13
N PRO A 87 -5.64 -2.04 17.39
CA PRO A 87 -5.59 -3.47 17.68
C PRO A 87 -6.78 -4.22 17.06
N PRO A 88 -6.60 -5.45 16.51
CA PRO A 88 -7.67 -6.18 15.84
C PRO A 88 -8.92 -6.45 16.70
N LEU A 89 -8.75 -6.56 18.01
CA LEU A 89 -9.83 -6.85 18.97
C LEU A 89 -10.51 -5.60 19.52
N SER A 90 -9.98 -4.41 19.25
CA SER A 90 -10.60 -3.16 19.70
C SER A 90 -11.92 -2.92 18.97
N LEU A 91 -12.87 -2.31 19.67
CA LEU A 91 -14.12 -1.85 19.07
C LEU A 91 -13.87 -0.58 18.26
N ILE A 92 -14.61 -0.40 17.17
CA ILE A 92 -14.55 0.87 16.41
C ILE A 92 -14.91 2.07 17.29
N SER A 93 -15.82 1.90 18.25
CA SER A 93 -16.16 2.93 19.24
C SER A 93 -15.04 3.31 20.20
N GLU A 94 -14.07 2.42 20.43
CA GLU A 94 -12.87 2.72 21.23
C GLU A 94 -11.84 3.50 20.43
N CYS A 95 -11.77 3.24 19.11
CA CYS A 95 -10.85 3.94 18.22
C CYS A 95 -11.33 5.34 17.85
N PHE A 96 -12.66 5.52 17.71
CA PHE A 96 -13.28 6.75 17.23
C PHE A 96 -14.53 7.15 18.02
N ASN A 97 -14.56 8.41 18.45
CA ASN A 97 -15.76 8.97 19.07
C ASN A 97 -16.76 9.47 18.01
N ALA A 98 -18.02 9.70 18.41
CA ALA A 98 -19.07 10.10 17.47
C ALA A 98 -18.83 11.48 16.82
N ALA A 99 -18.12 12.40 17.49
CA ALA A 99 -17.83 13.73 16.93
C ALA A 99 -16.78 13.64 15.80
N GLU A 100 -15.74 12.82 16.00
CA GLU A 100 -14.69 12.58 15.01
C GLU A 100 -15.25 12.00 13.72
N MET A 101 -16.21 11.08 13.82
CA MET A 101 -16.83 10.42 12.65
C MET A 101 -17.62 11.38 11.76
N ASN A 102 -18.04 12.54 12.29
CA ASN A 102 -18.84 13.54 11.58
C ASN A 102 -18.00 14.75 11.15
N THR A 103 -16.67 14.69 11.31
CA THR A 103 -15.79 15.78 10.88
C THR A 103 -15.66 15.76 9.36
N ARG A 104 -16.05 16.86 8.72
CA ARG A 104 -15.98 17.00 7.26
C ARG A 104 -14.53 16.81 6.80
N TRP A 105 -14.34 16.05 5.74
CA TRP A 105 -13.04 15.77 5.11
C TRP A 105 -12.03 15.02 5.98
N LYS A 106 -12.41 14.49 7.14
CA LYS A 106 -11.49 13.72 7.98
C LYS A 106 -11.16 12.38 7.32
N ILE A 107 -9.87 12.06 7.25
CA ILE A 107 -9.39 10.72 6.95
C ILE A 107 -9.25 10.00 8.28
N HIS A 108 -9.96 8.89 8.43
CA HIS A 108 -10.09 8.21 9.71
C HIS A 108 -9.04 7.13 9.90
N VAL A 109 -8.76 6.39 8.82
CA VAL A 109 -7.94 5.19 8.87
C VAL A 109 -6.86 5.25 7.81
N LEU A 110 -5.63 5.05 8.24
CA LEU A 110 -4.51 4.76 7.39
C LEU A 110 -4.32 3.25 7.29
N VAL A 111 -4.34 2.74 6.06
CA VAL A 111 -4.22 1.33 5.73
C VAL A 111 -2.82 1.06 5.23
N VAL A 112 -2.09 0.20 5.94
CA VAL A 112 -0.72 -0.20 5.61
C VAL A 112 -0.75 -1.64 5.15
N VAL A 113 -0.29 -1.85 3.92
CA VAL A 113 -0.07 -3.17 3.33
C VAL A 113 1.39 -3.54 3.62
N PRO A 114 1.67 -4.62 4.37
CA PRO A 114 3.04 -4.98 4.74
C PRO A 114 3.89 -5.31 3.50
N GLU A 115 5.16 -4.91 3.53
CA GLU A 115 6.11 -5.23 2.46
C GLU A 115 6.30 -6.75 2.40
N GLY A 116 5.89 -7.37 1.29
CA GLY A 116 5.78 -8.84 1.11
C GLY A 116 4.38 -9.32 0.71
N ALA A 117 3.34 -8.53 1.00
CA ALA A 117 1.97 -8.72 0.53
C ALA A 117 1.73 -8.25 -0.92
N VAL A 118 2.59 -7.33 -1.36
CA VAL A 118 2.67 -6.89 -2.74
C VAL A 118 3.32 -8.03 -3.51
N ALA A 119 2.51 -8.99 -3.96
CA ALA A 119 2.93 -9.88 -5.02
C ALA A 119 3.50 -8.98 -6.12
N ALA A 120 4.79 -9.16 -6.36
CA ALA A 120 5.61 -8.30 -7.19
C ALA A 120 4.82 -7.90 -8.44
N ARG A 121 4.53 -6.61 -8.60
CA ARG A 121 4.21 -6.05 -9.91
C ARG A 121 5.47 -5.96 -10.77
N THR A 122 6.28 -7.01 -10.79
CA THR A 122 6.94 -7.40 -12.03
C THR A 122 5.88 -8.18 -12.78
N SER A 123 5.19 -7.50 -13.70
CA SER A 123 4.42 -8.17 -14.75
C SER A 123 5.23 -9.37 -15.23
N HIS A 124 4.66 -10.58 -15.28
CA HIS A 124 5.36 -11.76 -15.82
C HIS A 124 6.10 -11.42 -17.13
N ALA A 125 5.54 -10.53 -17.94
CA ALA A 125 6.17 -9.96 -19.13
C ALA A 125 7.55 -9.32 -18.87
N GLN A 126 7.70 -8.42 -17.88
CA GLN A 126 8.99 -7.76 -17.58
C GLN A 126 10.02 -8.73 -17.00
N ALA A 127 9.58 -9.68 -16.17
CA ALA A 127 10.47 -10.72 -15.65
C ALA A 127 10.97 -11.64 -16.77
N VAL A 128 10.09 -12.02 -17.69
CA VAL A 128 10.44 -12.82 -18.87
C VAL A 128 11.34 -12.03 -19.82
N GLU A 129 11.08 -10.74 -20.06
CA GLU A 129 11.95 -9.90 -20.90
C GLU A 129 13.35 -9.73 -20.32
N PHE A 130 13.46 -9.54 -19.01
CA PHE A 130 14.77 -9.47 -18.35
C PHE A 130 15.51 -10.81 -18.44
N GLN A 131 14.83 -11.93 -18.22
CA GLN A 131 15.41 -13.27 -18.36
C GLN A 131 15.83 -13.58 -19.80
N ASP A 132 15.03 -13.20 -20.79
CA ASP A 132 15.35 -13.39 -22.21
C ASP A 132 16.52 -12.49 -22.64
N ALA A 133 16.58 -11.25 -22.16
CA ALA A 133 17.71 -10.36 -22.40
C ALA A 133 19.03 -10.93 -21.84
N VAL A 134 18.99 -11.46 -20.62
CA VAL A 134 20.16 -12.12 -20.00
C VAL A 134 20.57 -13.37 -20.80
N LEU A 135 19.62 -14.21 -21.21
CA LEU A 135 19.93 -15.43 -21.97
C LEU A 135 20.50 -15.11 -23.35
N ARG A 136 20.00 -14.06 -24.02
CA ARG A 136 20.54 -13.58 -25.29
C ARG A 136 21.98 -13.11 -25.14
N GLU A 137 22.29 -12.34 -24.10
CA GLU A 137 23.65 -11.84 -23.89
C GLU A 137 24.61 -12.99 -23.55
N MET A 138 24.19 -13.96 -22.73
CA MET A 138 25.02 -15.14 -22.45
C MET A 138 25.34 -15.94 -23.72
N ARG A 139 24.35 -16.13 -24.62
CA ARG A 139 24.58 -16.80 -25.91
C ARG A 139 25.54 -16.02 -26.80
N ARG A 140 25.40 -14.69 -26.84
CA ARG A 140 26.28 -13.81 -27.60
C ARG A 140 27.73 -13.89 -27.10
N GLN A 141 27.94 -13.85 -25.79
CA GLN A 141 29.27 -13.99 -25.20
C GLN A 141 29.90 -15.36 -25.53
N MET A 142 29.12 -16.43 -25.47
CA MET A 142 29.59 -17.78 -25.82
C MET A 142 29.97 -17.90 -27.30
N GLN A 143 29.19 -17.30 -28.21
CA GLN A 143 29.53 -17.27 -29.64
C GLN A 143 30.81 -16.50 -29.90
N ILE A 144 30.95 -15.30 -29.32
CA ILE A 144 32.17 -14.48 -29.46
C ILE A 144 33.39 -15.25 -28.92
N GLN A 145 33.27 -15.89 -27.76
CA GLN A 145 34.37 -16.71 -27.22
C GLN A 145 34.73 -17.87 -28.15
N THR A 146 33.73 -18.51 -28.76
CA THR A 146 33.95 -19.62 -29.70
C THR A 146 34.65 -19.13 -30.98
N GLU A 147 34.21 -18.01 -31.54
CA GLU A 147 34.83 -17.40 -32.73
C GLU A 147 36.26 -16.91 -32.48
N VAL A 148 36.53 -16.33 -31.30
CA VAL A 148 37.89 -15.94 -30.92
C VAL A 148 38.78 -17.19 -30.75
N LEU A 149 38.25 -18.26 -30.16
CA LEU A 149 39.01 -19.51 -29.98
C LEU A 149 39.34 -20.18 -31.33
N THR A 150 38.40 -20.20 -32.27
CA THR A 150 38.62 -20.76 -33.61
C THR A 150 39.56 -19.90 -34.46
N ALA A 151 39.58 -18.57 -34.26
CA ALA A 151 40.49 -17.67 -34.99
C ALA A 151 41.95 -17.75 -34.52
N ILE A 152 42.21 -18.20 -33.28
CA ILE A 152 43.56 -18.26 -32.69
C ILE A 152 44.22 -19.64 -32.88
N LEU A 153 43.43 -20.70 -33.15
CA LEU A 153 43.96 -22.03 -33.45
C LEU A 153 44.42 -22.11 -34.92
N PRO A 154 45.71 -22.35 -35.21
CA PRO A 154 46.15 -22.59 -36.59
C PRO A 154 45.61 -23.94 -37.09
N HIS A 155 45.14 -23.96 -38.33
CA HIS A 155 44.76 -25.18 -39.06
C HIS A 155 45.93 -26.16 -39.20
#